data_AF-A0A183B6I6-F1
#
_entry.id   AF-A0A183B6I6-F1
#
_cell.length_a   1.000
_cell.length_b   1.000
_cell.length_c   1.000
_cell.angle_alpha   90.00
_cell.angle_beta   90.00
_cell.angle_gamma   90.00
#
_symmetry.space_group_name_H-M   'P 1'
#
loop_
_entity.id
_entity.type
_entity.pdbx_description
1 polymer ?
#
loop_
_entity_poly.entity_id
_entity_poly.type
_entity_poly.pdbx_seq_one_letter_code
_entity_poly.pdbx_strand_id
1 'polypeptide(L)'
;MAVFNKIHPDIFSGYLPLPLSHLYLSFTTRLRLSYDAIFYLVFLNELMSILCLINHSTSNQPPADVFVQVSYGRGGRGLGVGVRFRRSFWNRYVGFLGLNLSSLLNKSRGLHLVLAPGLSTGVNVQLTPQANARLEWRWGLDSGLSSEVVWSSSDEKLLARLSASLGASGRAGIGIRLERVVSWSWLNPPRGSGAAKGEDEFRDNSSPDWAKADEEDMAWSGPRKEGQVFGSFDVNTLDLVEVTVGAQCSISLHSRVSGSLSLSLQRGVNVKLSILRGNQTYSLPLRLSEQPSKVALGYGFFVPVLLFSAVRSLVYEPYLKRQLQRAQVSRRAQLRGELARQRREAMTTQALMRQAAARSRDAEEAIGGLVIVRAVYGYVPCTDLGDLSLSDTGGPLNVDVTVPLQALVQDSHLRLPPGRWADMQGFYDPCLGFLRGLRILYDFHRVPHEVTVSEKEGLAIPMTKHRIERI
;
A
#
# COMPACT_ATOMS: atom_id res chain seq x y z
N MET A 1 69.10 -53.44 7.93
CA MET A 1 68.80 -53.67 9.37
C MET A 1 67.30 -53.48 9.53
N ALA A 2 66.51 -54.55 9.38
CA ALA A 2 66.03 -55.41 10.47
C ALA A 2 65.13 -54.64 11.47
N VAL A 3 63.93 -55.04 11.87
CA VAL A 3 63.14 -56.29 11.74
C VAL A 3 61.79 -55.99 12.46
N PHE A 4 60.64 -56.40 11.88
CA PHE A 4 59.40 -56.90 12.52
C PHE A 4 58.61 -55.97 13.50
N ASN A 5 57.29 -56.06 13.72
CA ASN A 5 56.19 -57.00 13.42
C ASN A 5 54.87 -56.24 13.68
N LYS A 6 53.89 -56.12 12.77
CA LYS A 6 52.69 -56.98 12.59
C LYS A 6 52.15 -57.65 13.87
N ILE A 7 50.86 -57.46 14.18
CA ILE A 7 49.80 -58.48 14.30
C ILE A 7 48.50 -57.84 14.87
N HIS A 8 47.41 -58.02 14.14
CA HIS A 8 46.01 -57.97 14.60
C HIS A 8 45.61 -59.39 15.01
N PRO A 9 44.65 -59.56 15.94
CA PRO A 9 43.53 -60.44 15.60
C PRO A 9 42.17 -59.94 16.10
N ASP A 10 41.16 -60.71 15.73
CA ASP A 10 39.75 -60.41 15.57
C ASP A 10 38.92 -61.46 16.35
N ILE A 11 37.70 -61.07 16.80
CA ILE A 11 36.46 -61.88 16.95
C ILE A 11 36.27 -62.85 18.17
N PHE A 12 35.19 -62.62 18.95
CA PHE A 12 34.02 -63.49 19.29
C PHE A 12 33.28 -62.92 20.53
N SER A 13 32.11 -62.27 20.38
CA SER A 13 30.73 -62.80 20.50
C SER A 13 30.26 -63.15 21.93
N GLY A 14 29.22 -62.44 22.40
CA GLY A 14 28.38 -62.82 23.54
C GLY A 14 27.12 -61.94 23.62
N TYR A 15 25.94 -62.57 23.56
CA TYR A 15 24.60 -62.02 23.37
C TYR A 15 24.03 -61.19 24.56
N LEU A 16 23.05 -60.33 24.23
CA LEU A 16 22.05 -59.57 25.03
C LEU A 16 21.43 -60.33 26.24
N PRO A 17 20.71 -59.67 27.22
CA PRO A 17 19.80 -58.52 27.02
C PRO A 17 19.77 -57.39 28.08
N LEU A 18 19.14 -56.28 27.64
CA LEU A 18 18.51 -55.13 28.34
C LEU A 18 17.81 -55.50 29.68
N PRO A 19 17.51 -54.54 30.61
CA PRO A 19 17.03 -53.19 30.30
C PRO A 19 17.40 -52.00 31.24
N LEU A 20 17.08 -50.78 30.76
CA LEU A 20 16.68 -49.53 31.47
C LEU A 20 17.57 -49.08 32.66
N SER A 21 18.15 -47.89 32.75
CA SER A 21 17.90 -46.58 32.16
C SER A 21 18.95 -45.66 32.78
N HIS A 22 19.68 -44.86 32.01
CA HIS A 22 20.12 -43.49 32.37
C HIS A 22 20.97 -42.93 31.22
N LEU A 23 20.38 -41.96 30.50
CA LEU A 23 21.04 -41.15 29.50
C LEU A 23 22.24 -40.41 30.11
N TYR A 24 23.46 -40.79 29.73
CA TYR A 24 24.64 -39.91 29.80
C TYR A 24 25.14 -39.69 28.37
N LEU A 25 24.67 -38.61 27.76
CA LEU A 25 25.26 -38.03 26.55
C LEU A 25 26.61 -37.42 26.93
N SER A 26 27.68 -38.18 26.77
CA SER A 26 29.05 -37.65 26.80
C SER A 26 29.27 -36.76 25.57
N PHE A 27 29.08 -35.46 25.75
CA PHE A 27 29.50 -34.41 24.83
C PHE A 27 31.03 -34.23 24.94
N THR A 28 31.79 -35.08 24.25
CA THR A 28 33.24 -34.89 24.07
C THR A 28 33.54 -34.60 22.60
N THR A 29 33.07 -33.44 22.12
CA THR A 29 33.61 -32.83 20.89
C THR A 29 34.69 -31.83 21.28
N ARG A 30 35.94 -32.20 20.99
CA ARG A 30 37.13 -31.34 21.12
C ARG A 30 36.91 -30.04 20.34
N LEU A 31 36.60 -28.96 21.04
CA LEU A 31 36.61 -27.59 20.53
C LEU A 31 38.07 -27.21 20.23
N ARG A 32 38.49 -27.32 18.96
CA ARG A 32 39.59 -26.50 18.44
C ARG A 32 39.08 -25.07 18.37
N LEU A 33 39.21 -24.35 19.48
CA LEU A 33 39.06 -22.90 19.55
C LEU A 33 40.10 -22.28 18.61
N SER A 34 39.65 -21.77 17.45
CA SER A 34 40.48 -20.86 16.66
C SER A 34 40.55 -19.52 17.40
N TYR A 35 41.65 -18.79 17.20
CA TYR A 35 41.93 -17.49 17.82
C TYR A 35 40.79 -16.45 17.64
N ASP A 36 39.90 -16.63 16.66
CA ASP A 36 38.72 -15.78 16.46
C ASP A 36 37.72 -15.88 17.62
N ALA A 37 37.52 -17.07 18.21
CA ALA A 37 36.59 -17.29 19.34
C ALA A 37 36.97 -16.50 20.60
N ILE A 38 38.27 -16.26 20.80
CA ILE A 38 38.79 -15.46 21.91
C ILE A 38 38.53 -13.98 21.64
N PHE A 39 38.68 -13.52 20.39
CA PHE A 39 38.28 -12.18 19.99
C PHE A 39 36.77 -11.95 20.17
N TYR A 40 35.94 -12.96 19.86
CA TYR A 40 34.48 -12.91 20.07
C TYR A 40 34.10 -12.80 21.56
N LEU A 41 34.77 -13.53 22.45
CA LEU A 41 34.51 -13.44 23.90
C LEU A 41 35.00 -12.12 24.50
N VAL A 42 36.16 -11.62 24.08
CA VAL A 42 36.71 -10.33 24.55
C VAL A 42 35.84 -9.16 24.06
N PHE A 43 35.38 -9.17 22.81
CA PHE A 43 34.50 -8.12 22.28
C PHE A 43 33.11 -8.13 22.92
N LEU A 44 32.55 -9.31 23.24
CA LEU A 44 31.31 -9.44 24.02
C LEU A 44 31.47 -8.95 25.46
N ASN A 45 32.63 -9.18 26.08
CA ASN A 45 32.91 -8.72 27.45
C ASN A 45 33.11 -7.19 27.52
N GLU A 46 33.73 -6.60 26.50
CA GLU A 46 33.84 -5.15 26.32
C GLU A 46 32.47 -4.50 26.04
N LEU A 47 31.65 -5.09 25.16
CA LEU A 47 30.28 -4.59 24.91
C LEU A 47 29.38 -4.70 26.14
N MET A 48 29.48 -5.79 26.92
CA MET A 48 28.76 -5.93 28.17
C MET A 48 29.27 -4.96 29.24
N SER A 49 30.57 -4.68 29.29
CA SER A 49 31.15 -3.64 30.16
C SER A 49 30.68 -2.25 29.77
N ILE A 50 30.58 -1.92 28.47
CA ILE A 50 30.06 -0.64 27.97
C ILE A 50 28.56 -0.52 28.28
N LEU A 51 27.78 -1.58 28.09
CA LEU A 51 26.35 -1.62 28.45
C LEU A 51 26.13 -1.52 29.98
N CYS A 52 27.03 -2.10 30.80
CA CYS A 52 27.02 -1.94 32.25
C CYS A 52 27.42 -0.52 32.68
N LEU A 53 28.41 0.10 32.03
CA LEU A 53 28.83 1.49 32.28
C LEU A 53 27.71 2.48 31.92
N ILE A 54 26.98 2.23 30.83
CA ILE A 54 25.79 3.02 30.47
C ILE A 54 24.67 2.84 31.51
N ASN A 55 24.49 1.64 32.07
CA ASN A 55 23.52 1.37 33.13
C ASN A 55 23.89 2.05 34.46
N HIS A 56 25.19 2.18 34.77
CA HIS A 56 25.65 2.79 36.02
C HIS A 56 25.54 4.32 36.03
N SER A 57 25.50 4.95 34.85
CA SER A 57 25.37 6.42 34.68
C SER A 57 23.94 6.95 34.79
N THR A 58 22.92 6.09 34.88
CA THR A 58 21.50 6.52 34.90
C THR A 58 20.79 6.05 36.17
N SER A 59 21.19 6.55 37.35
CA SER A 59 20.52 6.18 38.62
C SER A 59 19.20 6.93 38.88
N ASN A 60 18.79 7.89 38.04
CA ASN A 60 17.68 8.81 38.35
C ASN A 60 16.60 8.92 37.24
N GLN A 61 16.33 7.87 36.46
CA GLN A 61 15.21 7.87 35.50
C GLN A 61 14.25 6.68 35.73
N PRO A 62 12.93 6.83 35.47
CA PRO A 62 11.91 5.81 35.72
C PRO A 62 12.21 4.50 34.97
N PRO A 63 11.67 3.35 35.41
CA PRO A 63 12.00 2.05 34.84
C PRO A 63 11.64 2.04 33.35
N ALA A 64 12.67 1.87 32.51
CA ALA A 64 12.49 1.71 31.07
C ALA A 64 11.75 0.39 30.80
N ASP A 65 10.60 0.46 30.15
CA ASP A 65 9.82 -0.73 29.78
C ASP A 65 10.64 -1.65 28.86
N VAL A 66 10.82 -2.89 29.30
CA VAL A 66 11.48 -3.95 28.54
C VAL A 66 10.41 -4.81 27.89
N PHE A 67 10.38 -4.84 26.56
CA PHE A 67 9.44 -5.66 25.78
C PHE A 67 10.15 -6.89 25.20
N VAL A 68 9.56 -8.08 25.40
CA VAL A 68 10.06 -9.33 24.82
C VAL A 68 9.17 -9.77 23.68
N GLN A 69 9.74 -9.91 22.49
CA GLN A 69 9.07 -10.41 21.29
C GLN A 69 9.55 -11.81 20.96
N VAL A 70 8.67 -12.81 21.08
CA VAL A 70 8.94 -14.16 20.58
C VAL A 70 8.39 -14.28 19.17
N SER A 71 9.22 -14.78 18.27
CA SER A 71 8.89 -15.00 16.86
C SER A 71 9.23 -16.44 16.50
N TYR A 72 8.32 -17.11 15.79
CA TYR A 72 8.55 -18.41 15.22
C TYR A 72 8.09 -18.36 13.77
N GLY A 73 8.81 -19.01 12.87
CA GLY A 73 8.46 -18.97 11.46
C GLY A 73 9.31 -19.88 10.59
N ARG A 74 8.90 -20.05 9.35
CA ARG A 74 9.64 -20.80 8.34
C ARG A 74 10.26 -19.80 7.36
N GLY A 75 11.57 -19.60 7.46
CA GLY A 75 12.35 -18.80 6.52
C GLY A 75 12.91 -19.65 5.38
N GLY A 76 13.48 -19.02 4.36
CA GLY A 76 14.01 -19.69 3.16
C GLY A 76 15.08 -20.79 3.38
N ARG A 77 15.57 -20.95 4.61
CA ARG A 77 16.52 -22.01 4.99
C ARG A 77 15.98 -23.06 5.98
N GLY A 78 14.76 -22.88 6.52
CA GLY A 78 14.10 -23.83 7.43
C GLY A 78 13.25 -23.18 8.53
N LEU A 79 12.93 -23.94 9.58
CA LEU A 79 12.20 -23.45 10.76
C LEU A 79 13.13 -22.62 11.64
N GLY A 80 12.68 -21.45 12.07
CA GLY A 80 13.42 -20.56 12.95
C GLY A 80 12.58 -20.14 14.15
N VAL A 81 13.22 -20.10 15.32
CA VAL A 81 12.67 -19.53 16.55
C VAL A 81 13.59 -18.38 16.97
N GLY A 82 13.01 -17.22 17.28
CA GLY A 82 13.75 -16.03 17.63
C GLY A 82 13.10 -15.29 18.79
N VAL A 83 13.90 -14.93 19.79
CA VAL A 83 13.48 -14.11 20.94
C VAL A 83 14.19 -12.77 20.80
N ARG A 84 13.46 -11.66 20.73
CA ARG A 84 13.98 -10.30 20.61
C ARG A 84 13.54 -9.45 21.80
N PHE A 85 14.50 -9.03 22.61
CA PHE A 85 14.36 -8.05 23.67
C PHE A 85 14.43 -6.65 23.07
N ARG A 86 13.52 -5.75 23.46
CA ARG A 86 13.54 -4.33 23.12
C ARG A 86 13.55 -3.51 24.39
N ARG A 87 14.36 -2.46 24.42
CA ARG A 87 14.42 -1.50 25.52
C ARG A 87 14.43 -0.09 24.95
N SER A 88 13.50 0.74 25.40
CA SER A 88 13.50 2.17 25.07
C SER A 88 14.53 2.88 25.94
N PHE A 89 15.37 3.69 25.30
CA PHE A 89 16.34 4.56 25.92
C PHE A 89 15.95 5.98 25.54
N TRP A 90 15.66 6.82 26.54
CA TRP A 90 15.53 8.28 26.34
C TRP A 90 14.46 8.69 25.32
N ASN A 91 13.33 7.96 25.29
CA ASN A 91 12.13 8.19 24.47
C ASN A 91 12.30 8.19 22.93
N ARG A 92 13.53 8.34 22.41
CA ARG A 92 13.84 8.43 20.96
C ARG A 92 14.67 7.26 20.44
N TYR A 93 15.36 6.55 21.33
CA TYR A 93 16.17 5.39 20.98
C TYR A 93 15.45 4.14 21.47
N VAL A 94 15.32 3.13 20.61
CA VAL A 94 14.85 1.82 21.00
C VAL A 94 15.90 0.81 20.59
N GLY A 95 16.68 0.35 21.56
CA GLY A 95 17.63 -0.72 21.36
C GLY A 95 16.90 -2.06 21.29
N PHE A 96 17.41 -2.98 20.48
CA PHE A 96 16.94 -4.35 20.47
C PHE A 96 18.11 -5.35 20.42
N LEU A 97 17.93 -6.45 21.15
CA LEU A 97 18.84 -7.58 21.20
C LEU A 97 18.00 -8.83 20.98
N GLY A 98 18.33 -9.66 20.00
CA GLY A 98 17.57 -10.86 19.71
C GLY A 98 18.44 -12.06 19.43
N LEU A 99 18.05 -13.19 20.00
CA LEU A 99 18.64 -14.50 19.76
C LEU A 99 17.76 -15.26 18.78
N ASN A 100 18.34 -15.77 17.71
CA ASN A 100 17.64 -16.57 16.71
C ASN A 100 18.28 -17.94 16.61
N LEU A 101 17.48 -18.98 16.52
CA LEU A 101 17.89 -20.36 16.26
C LEU A 101 17.23 -20.80 14.97
N SER A 102 18.02 -21.09 13.94
CA SER A 102 17.51 -21.54 12.65
C SER A 102 17.87 -22.99 12.40
N SER A 103 16.91 -23.78 11.94
CA SER A 103 17.12 -25.16 11.50
C SER A 103 17.50 -25.15 10.02
N LEU A 104 18.61 -25.80 9.70
CA LEU A 104 19.10 -26.03 8.35
C LEU A 104 18.97 -27.51 8.03
N LEU A 105 18.33 -27.81 6.90
CA LEU A 105 18.21 -29.17 6.39
C LEU A 105 19.24 -29.36 5.27
N ASN A 106 20.30 -30.12 5.55
CA ASN A 106 21.31 -30.41 4.53
C ASN A 106 20.92 -31.67 3.75
N LYS A 107 20.75 -31.56 2.42
CA LYS A 107 20.24 -32.66 1.58
C LYS A 107 21.36 -33.53 0.97
N SER A 108 22.63 -33.15 1.11
CA SER A 108 23.73 -33.75 0.32
C SER A 108 24.34 -35.04 0.89
N ARG A 109 24.11 -35.40 2.17
CA ARG A 109 24.77 -36.55 2.83
C ARG A 109 23.87 -37.32 3.82
N GLY A 110 22.56 -37.29 3.63
CA GLY A 110 21.57 -37.80 4.60
C GLY A 110 20.85 -36.67 5.34
N LEU A 111 19.67 -36.95 5.88
CA LEU A 111 18.78 -35.96 6.50
C LEU A 111 19.29 -35.57 7.90
N HIS A 112 20.35 -34.77 7.98
CA HIS A 112 20.85 -34.22 9.23
C HIS A 112 20.27 -32.81 9.46
N LEU A 113 19.61 -32.64 10.60
CA LEU A 113 19.12 -31.35 11.10
C LEU A 113 20.28 -30.61 11.77
N VAL A 114 20.72 -29.49 11.21
CA VAL A 114 21.74 -28.63 11.83
C VAL A 114 21.03 -27.42 12.41
N LEU A 115 21.25 -27.14 13.69
CA LEU A 115 20.77 -25.93 14.34
C LEU A 115 21.87 -24.87 14.25
N ALA A 116 21.56 -23.74 13.64
CA ALA A 116 22.45 -22.59 13.51
C ALA A 116 21.97 -21.47 14.45
N PRO A 117 22.69 -21.23 15.57
CA PRO A 117 22.44 -20.07 16.42
C PRO A 117 22.84 -18.78 15.72
N GLY A 118 22.13 -17.71 16.06
CA GLY A 118 22.40 -16.36 15.62
C GLY A 118 22.01 -15.33 16.66
N LEU A 119 22.70 -14.20 16.61
CA LEU A 119 22.51 -13.02 17.43
C LEU A 119 22.13 -11.87 16.50
N SER A 120 21.18 -11.06 16.91
CA SER A 120 20.80 -9.82 16.24
C SER A 120 20.82 -8.70 17.25
N THR A 121 21.43 -7.58 16.91
CA THR A 121 21.50 -6.40 17.77
C THR A 121 21.21 -5.19 16.91
N GLY A 122 20.62 -4.16 17.46
CA GLY A 122 20.41 -2.95 16.71
C GLY A 122 19.71 -1.86 17.49
N VAL A 123 19.58 -0.73 16.83
CA VAL A 123 19.05 0.50 17.41
C VAL A 123 18.09 1.11 16.41
N ASN A 124 16.88 1.40 16.87
CA ASN A 124 15.95 2.25 16.16
C ASN A 124 16.03 3.65 16.74
N VAL A 125 16.35 4.63 15.90
CA VAL A 125 16.51 6.03 16.25
C VAL A 125 15.44 6.84 15.55
N GLN A 126 14.63 7.55 16.32
CA GLN A 126 13.76 8.59 15.79
C GLN A 126 14.59 9.87 15.60
N LEU A 127 15.14 10.07 14.39
CA LEU A 127 16.00 11.22 14.06
C LEU A 127 15.23 12.54 14.13
N THR A 128 13.99 12.52 13.65
CA THR A 128 13.00 13.60 13.78
C THR A 128 11.66 12.97 14.13
N PRO A 129 10.64 13.70 14.65
CA PRO A 129 9.29 13.16 14.81
C PRO A 129 8.71 12.59 13.50
N GLN A 130 9.35 12.92 12.37
CA GLN A 130 8.98 12.63 11.00
C GLN A 130 9.97 11.72 10.26
N ALA A 131 11.00 11.16 10.89
CA ALA A 131 11.93 10.26 10.21
C ALA A 131 12.55 9.25 11.19
N ASN A 132 12.48 7.98 10.81
CA ASN A 132 13.03 6.87 11.60
C ASN A 132 14.22 6.25 10.87
N ALA A 133 15.28 5.99 11.61
CA ALA A 133 16.45 5.26 11.15
C ALA A 133 16.63 4.01 11.99
N ARG A 134 16.73 2.85 11.36
CA ARG A 134 16.97 1.57 12.01
C ARG A 134 18.31 1.01 11.57
N LEU A 135 19.16 0.73 12.53
CA LEU A 135 20.42 0.00 12.36
C LEU A 135 20.25 -1.38 12.96
N GLU A 136 20.55 -2.44 12.20
CA GLU A 136 20.48 -3.82 12.65
C GLU A 136 21.72 -4.59 12.19
N TRP A 137 22.42 -5.17 13.15
CA TRP A 137 23.46 -6.17 12.92
C TRP A 137 22.90 -7.55 13.20
N ARG A 138 23.14 -8.51 12.31
CA ARG A 138 22.82 -9.92 12.52
C ARG A 138 24.07 -10.75 12.32
N TRP A 139 24.44 -11.51 13.32
CA TRP A 139 25.50 -12.50 13.31
C TRP A 139 24.87 -13.90 13.36
N GLY A 140 25.22 -14.78 12.44
CA GLY A 140 24.85 -16.19 12.55
C GLY A 140 26.05 -17.07 12.25
N LEU A 141 26.19 -18.15 13.01
CA LEU A 141 27.37 -19.03 12.94
C LEU A 141 27.57 -19.64 11.54
N ASP A 142 26.49 -19.97 10.85
CA ASP A 142 26.52 -20.49 9.47
C ASP A 142 26.20 -19.45 8.40
N SER A 143 25.48 -18.37 8.76
CA SER A 143 25.06 -17.34 7.81
C SER A 143 26.07 -16.21 7.65
N GLY A 144 26.99 -16.05 8.60
CA GLY A 144 27.94 -14.96 8.68
C GLY A 144 27.37 -13.67 9.31
N LEU A 145 28.06 -12.56 9.09
CA LEU A 145 27.73 -11.23 9.56
C LEU A 145 26.88 -10.49 8.51
N SER A 146 25.84 -9.78 8.95
CA SER A 146 25.12 -8.81 8.13
C SER A 146 24.83 -7.54 8.92
N SER A 147 24.88 -6.41 8.26
CA SER A 147 24.58 -5.08 8.78
C SER A 147 23.55 -4.46 7.84
N GLU A 148 22.42 -4.02 8.35
CA GLU A 148 21.41 -3.28 7.58
C GLU A 148 21.10 -1.95 8.26
N VAL A 149 21.04 -0.90 7.45
CA VAL A 149 20.57 0.44 7.83
C VAL A 149 19.35 0.74 7.00
N VAL A 150 18.25 1.12 7.64
CA VAL A 150 16.99 1.47 6.98
C VAL A 150 16.59 2.87 7.42
N TRP A 151 16.40 3.76 6.46
CA TRP A 151 15.82 5.08 6.66
C TRP A 151 14.42 5.09 6.08
N SER A 152 13.46 5.59 6.85
CA SER A 152 12.07 5.78 6.42
C SER A 152 11.61 7.21 6.67
N SER A 153 10.99 7.80 5.65
CA SER A 153 10.34 9.12 5.72
C SER A 153 9.05 9.10 6.55
N SER A 154 8.57 10.27 6.98
CA SER A 154 7.35 10.48 7.79
C SER A 154 6.12 9.77 7.26
N ASP A 155 5.91 9.93 5.96
CA ASP A 155 4.73 9.41 5.27
C ASP A 155 4.90 7.91 4.94
N GLU A 156 6.05 7.33 5.29
CA GLU A 156 6.62 6.06 4.83
C GLU A 156 6.55 5.86 3.31
N LYS A 157 6.47 6.97 2.56
CA LYS A 157 6.45 6.95 1.09
C LYS A 157 7.82 6.69 0.49
N LEU A 158 8.89 6.92 1.25
CA LEU A 158 10.27 6.73 0.83
C LEU A 158 10.98 5.87 1.88
N LEU A 159 11.62 4.81 1.40
CA LEU A 159 12.44 3.91 2.20
C LEU A 159 13.78 3.72 1.49
N ALA A 160 14.87 3.98 2.21
CA ALA A 160 16.21 3.67 1.75
C ALA A 160 16.81 2.61 2.66
N ARG A 161 17.33 1.52 2.10
CA ARG A 161 17.99 0.44 2.81
C ARG A 161 19.41 0.28 2.29
N LEU A 162 20.38 0.36 3.17
CA LEU A 162 21.76 -0.05 2.93
C LEU A 162 21.98 -1.39 3.64
N SER A 163 22.52 -2.39 2.96
CA SER A 163 22.83 -3.69 3.56
C SER A 163 24.23 -4.13 3.20
N ALA A 164 25.04 -4.49 4.18
CA ALA A 164 26.31 -5.19 4.01
C ALA A 164 26.17 -6.61 4.56
N SER A 165 26.72 -7.60 3.87
CA SER A 165 26.72 -8.99 4.31
C SER A 165 28.06 -9.66 4.02
N LEU A 166 28.47 -10.54 4.92
CA LEU A 166 29.70 -11.32 4.86
C LEU A 166 29.37 -12.73 5.37
N GLY A 167 29.24 -13.67 4.45
CA GLY A 167 28.97 -15.08 4.74
C GLY A 167 30.22 -15.86 5.11
N ALA A 168 30.06 -16.91 5.92
CA ALA A 168 31.13 -17.82 6.32
C ALA A 168 31.81 -18.55 5.14
N SER A 169 31.13 -18.63 3.98
CA SER A 169 31.66 -19.22 2.74
C SER A 169 32.45 -18.23 1.87
N GLY A 170 32.81 -17.04 2.39
CA GLY A 170 33.55 -16.01 1.65
C GLY A 170 32.69 -15.15 0.73
N ARG A 171 31.37 -15.20 0.88
CA ARG A 171 30.43 -14.34 0.11
C ARG A 171 30.30 -12.99 0.81
N ALA A 172 30.89 -11.95 0.24
CA ALA A 172 30.70 -10.59 0.72
C ALA A 172 29.81 -9.79 -0.25
N GLY A 173 29.02 -8.88 0.27
CA GLY A 173 28.07 -8.11 -0.51
C GLY A 173 27.68 -6.79 0.14
N ILE A 174 27.60 -5.72 -0.64
CA ILE A 174 27.07 -4.42 -0.23
C ILE A 174 25.97 -4.02 -1.19
N GLY A 175 24.80 -3.68 -0.67
CA GLY A 175 23.61 -3.36 -1.45
C GLY A 175 22.94 -2.09 -0.96
N ILE A 176 22.44 -1.30 -1.90
CA ILE A 176 21.57 -0.15 -1.64
C ILE A 176 20.23 -0.45 -2.33
N ARG A 177 19.13 -0.33 -1.59
CA ARG A 177 17.77 -0.50 -2.08
C ARG A 177 16.94 0.72 -1.73
N LEU A 178 16.41 1.37 -2.75
CA LEU A 178 15.53 2.53 -2.64
C LEU A 178 14.12 2.08 -3.02
N GLU A 179 13.16 2.34 -2.15
CA GLU A 179 11.74 2.06 -2.38
C GLU A 179 10.95 3.35 -2.27
N ARG A 180 10.02 3.54 -3.20
CA ARG A 180 9.09 4.67 -3.20
C ARG A 180 7.67 4.15 -3.38
N VAL A 181 6.77 4.58 -2.50
CA VAL A 181 5.34 4.37 -2.64
C VAL A 181 4.80 5.43 -3.60
N VAL A 182 4.05 4.99 -4.59
CA VAL A 182 3.61 5.80 -5.71
C VAL A 182 2.11 5.61 -5.95
N SER A 183 1.37 6.70 -6.07
CA SER A 183 -0.09 6.71 -6.26
C SER A 183 -0.53 6.71 -7.72
N TRP A 184 0.29 6.18 -8.64
CA TRP A 184 -0.04 6.16 -10.06
C TRP A 184 -1.27 5.30 -10.33
N SER A 185 -2.18 5.83 -11.16
CA SER A 185 -3.41 5.16 -11.57
C SER A 185 -3.16 3.78 -12.21
N TRP A 186 -2.01 3.59 -12.86
CA TRP A 186 -1.60 2.34 -13.50
C TRP A 186 -1.11 1.25 -12.52
N LEU A 187 -0.49 1.65 -11.40
CA LEU A 187 0.01 0.75 -10.35
C LEU A 187 -1.01 0.54 -9.21
N ASN A 188 -2.08 1.33 -9.23
CA ASN A 188 -3.19 1.21 -8.30
C ASN A 188 -4.35 0.45 -8.96
N PRO A 189 -5.15 -0.27 -8.17
CA PRO A 189 -6.42 -0.78 -8.67
C PRO A 189 -7.27 0.42 -9.09
N PRO A 190 -7.97 0.35 -10.24
CA PRO A 190 -8.90 1.40 -10.65
C PRO A 190 -9.89 1.57 -9.51
N ARG A 191 -9.87 2.75 -8.90
CA ARG A 191 -10.87 3.14 -7.94
C ARG A 191 -12.21 3.06 -8.69
N GLY A 192 -13.23 2.48 -8.06
CA GLY A 192 -14.58 2.45 -8.62
C GLY A 192 -14.95 3.85 -9.12
N SER A 193 -15.73 3.92 -10.21
CA SER A 193 -15.97 5.07 -11.09
C SER A 193 -16.41 6.41 -10.45
N GLY A 194 -16.46 6.54 -9.11
CA GLY A 194 -16.72 7.78 -8.39
C GLY A 194 -15.55 8.34 -7.59
N ALA A 195 -14.57 7.54 -7.18
CA ALA A 195 -13.54 7.98 -6.23
C ALA A 195 -12.37 8.70 -6.90
N ALA A 196 -12.63 9.93 -7.34
CA ALA A 196 -11.57 10.91 -7.63
C ALA A 196 -10.77 11.21 -6.35
N LYS A 197 -9.50 11.59 -6.53
CA LYS A 197 -8.55 11.93 -5.46
C LYS A 197 -9.16 13.05 -4.59
N GLY A 198 -9.57 12.71 -3.36
CA GLY A 198 -10.16 13.67 -2.39
C GLY A 198 -11.61 13.39 -1.95
N GLU A 199 -12.12 12.16 -2.03
CA GLU A 199 -13.42 11.79 -1.41
C GLU A 199 -13.29 11.23 0.02
N ASP A 200 -12.10 10.82 0.45
CA ASP A 200 -11.90 10.27 1.80
C ASP A 200 -11.96 11.35 2.91
N GLU A 201 -11.88 12.63 2.55
CA GLU A 201 -11.73 13.75 3.51
C GLU A 201 -13.06 14.45 3.88
N PHE A 202 -14.15 14.22 3.14
CA PHE A 202 -15.48 14.81 3.39
C PHE A 202 -16.59 13.76 3.64
N ARG A 203 -16.22 12.54 4.06
CA ARG A 203 -17.20 11.55 4.55
C ARG A 203 -17.59 11.90 5.99
N ASP A 204 -18.40 12.94 6.14
CA ASP A 204 -19.05 13.29 7.40
C ASP A 204 -20.49 12.71 7.46
N ASN A 205 -21.00 12.53 8.67
CA ASN A 205 -22.10 11.65 9.14
C ASN A 205 -23.49 11.74 8.47
N SER A 206 -23.67 12.48 7.37
CA SER A 206 -24.97 12.83 6.79
C SER A 206 -25.45 11.93 5.63
N SER A 207 -24.75 10.84 5.30
CA SER A 207 -25.37 9.82 4.45
C SER A 207 -26.56 9.20 5.20
N PRO A 208 -27.74 9.08 4.56
CA PRO A 208 -28.86 8.37 5.17
C PRO A 208 -28.44 6.93 5.54
N ASP A 209 -28.89 6.40 6.68
CA ASP A 209 -28.42 5.09 7.18
C ASP A 209 -28.67 3.94 6.18
N TRP A 210 -29.67 4.07 5.31
CA TRP A 210 -29.92 3.11 4.22
C TRP A 210 -28.85 3.12 3.11
N ALA A 211 -28.09 4.22 2.94
CA ALA A 211 -26.97 4.31 2.01
C ALA A 211 -25.65 3.79 2.62
N LYS A 212 -25.59 3.72 3.97
CA LYS A 212 -24.48 3.13 4.74
C LYS A 212 -24.57 1.60 4.77
N ALA A 213 -25.78 1.03 4.79
CA ALA A 213 -26.02 -0.41 4.91
C ALA A 213 -25.36 -1.29 3.83
N ASP A 214 -25.13 -0.76 2.61
CA ASP A 214 -24.41 -1.50 1.54
C ASP A 214 -22.89 -1.24 1.53
N GLU A 215 -22.40 -0.25 2.29
CA GLU A 215 -20.98 0.14 2.35
C GLU A 215 -20.30 -0.26 3.67
N GLU A 216 -21.07 -0.71 4.67
CA GLU A 216 -20.56 -1.21 5.95
C GLU A 216 -19.84 -2.57 5.83
N ASP A 217 -20.03 -3.28 4.71
CA ASP A 217 -19.16 -4.40 4.33
C ASP A 217 -17.84 -3.87 3.76
N MET A 218 -16.90 -3.54 4.67
CA MET A 218 -15.47 -3.20 4.49
C MET A 218 -15.07 -1.77 4.85
N ALA A 219 -15.43 -1.31 6.04
CA ALA A 219 -14.58 -0.39 6.81
C ALA A 219 -13.39 -1.15 7.44
N TRP A 220 -12.67 -1.95 6.65
CA TRP A 220 -11.32 -2.36 7.00
C TRP A 220 -10.38 -1.25 6.57
N SER A 221 -9.55 -0.75 7.49
CA SER A 221 -8.31 -0.05 7.19
C SER A 221 -7.34 -1.03 6.53
N GLY A 222 -7.68 -1.45 5.32
CA GLY A 222 -6.95 -2.42 4.54
C GLY A 222 -5.53 -1.93 4.26
N PRO A 223 -4.56 -2.85 4.09
CA PRO A 223 -3.20 -2.47 3.78
C PRO A 223 -3.12 -1.60 2.51
N ARG A 224 -2.22 -0.60 2.53
CA ARG A 224 -1.98 0.43 1.49
C ARG A 224 -2.42 0.01 0.08
N LYS A 225 -3.44 0.71 -0.46
CA LYS A 225 -3.92 0.62 -1.86
C LYS A 225 -2.95 1.26 -2.88
N GLU A 226 -1.70 1.48 -2.50
CA GLU A 226 -0.72 2.24 -3.26
C GLU A 226 0.33 1.30 -3.87
N GLY A 227 0.65 1.55 -5.14
CA GLY A 227 1.76 0.92 -5.84
C GLY A 227 3.10 1.30 -5.23
N GLN A 228 4.11 0.48 -5.47
CA GLN A 228 5.47 0.72 -4.98
C GLN A 228 6.46 0.48 -6.12
N VAL A 229 7.46 1.34 -6.22
CA VAL A 229 8.58 1.18 -7.15
C VAL A 229 9.84 1.04 -6.32
N PHE A 230 10.70 0.10 -6.69
CA PHE A 230 11.98 -0.09 -6.02
C PHE A 230 13.12 -0.22 -7.03
N GLY A 231 14.27 0.33 -6.66
CA GLY A 231 15.53 0.14 -7.34
C GLY A 231 16.55 -0.41 -6.35
N SER A 232 17.34 -1.41 -6.73
CA SER A 232 18.49 -1.85 -5.95
C SER A 232 19.76 -1.88 -6.79
N PHE A 233 20.86 -1.60 -6.11
CA PHE A 233 22.21 -1.70 -6.62
C PHE A 233 23.02 -2.52 -5.63
N ASP A 234 23.45 -3.70 -6.05
CA ASP A 234 24.07 -4.71 -5.21
C ASP A 234 25.45 -5.07 -5.78
N VAL A 235 26.49 -4.95 -4.98
CA VAL A 235 27.88 -5.33 -5.31
C VAL A 235 28.23 -6.56 -4.49
N ASN A 236 28.37 -7.71 -5.14
CA ASN A 236 28.59 -9.00 -4.49
C ASN A 236 29.85 -9.69 -5.03
N THR A 237 30.51 -10.51 -4.22
CA THR A 237 31.73 -11.23 -4.66
C THR A 237 31.48 -12.23 -5.78
N LEU A 238 30.25 -12.77 -5.89
CA LEU A 238 29.86 -13.63 -6.99
C LEU A 238 29.36 -12.80 -8.17
N ASP A 239 28.26 -12.09 -8.00
CA ASP A 239 27.57 -11.46 -9.13
C ASP A 239 28.25 -10.16 -9.63
N LEU A 240 29.35 -9.74 -8.99
CA LEU A 240 30.11 -8.48 -9.16
C LEU A 240 29.24 -7.24 -8.95
N VAL A 241 28.35 -6.97 -9.90
CA VAL A 241 27.39 -5.87 -9.88
C VAL A 241 26.04 -6.40 -10.37
N GLU A 242 25.00 -6.17 -9.57
CA GLU A 242 23.61 -6.46 -9.86
C GLU A 242 22.78 -5.18 -9.69
N VAL A 243 22.06 -4.81 -10.75
CA VAL A 243 21.13 -3.68 -10.74
C VAL A 243 19.72 -4.23 -10.91
N THR A 244 18.84 -3.98 -9.95
CA THR A 244 17.45 -4.41 -10.01
C THR A 244 16.52 -3.22 -10.07
N VAL A 245 15.57 -3.22 -11.00
CA VAL A 245 14.47 -2.26 -11.06
C VAL A 245 13.17 -3.03 -11.02
N GLY A 246 12.26 -2.67 -10.13
CA GLY A 246 11.00 -3.36 -9.99
C GLY A 246 9.85 -2.47 -9.57
N ALA A 247 8.65 -2.95 -9.85
CA ALA A 247 7.41 -2.35 -9.43
C ALA A 247 6.51 -3.40 -8.79
N GLN A 248 5.70 -2.95 -7.84
CA GLN A 248 4.72 -3.75 -7.14
C GLN A 248 3.38 -3.02 -7.20
N CYS A 249 2.37 -3.73 -7.71
CA CYS A 249 0.99 -3.31 -7.83
C CYS A 249 0.15 -4.11 -6.83
N SER A 250 -0.64 -3.44 -5.99
CA SER A 250 -1.69 -4.12 -5.22
C SER A 250 -2.93 -4.26 -6.11
N ILE A 251 -3.41 -5.49 -6.31
CA ILE A 251 -4.63 -5.75 -7.10
C ILE A 251 -5.84 -5.84 -6.18
N SER A 252 -5.67 -6.49 -5.03
CA SER A 252 -6.70 -6.61 -4.00
C SER A 252 -6.09 -6.50 -2.60
N LEU A 253 -6.94 -6.50 -1.57
CA LEU A 253 -6.52 -6.49 -0.16
C LEU A 253 -5.50 -7.59 0.16
N HIS A 254 -5.65 -8.76 -0.46
CA HIS A 254 -4.84 -9.95 -0.22
C HIS A 254 -3.96 -10.34 -1.40
N SER A 255 -4.05 -9.61 -2.53
CA SER A 255 -3.31 -9.94 -3.74
C SER A 255 -2.41 -8.80 -4.20
N ARG A 256 -1.12 -9.09 -4.32
CA ARG A 256 -0.09 -8.17 -4.80
C ARG A 256 0.66 -8.81 -5.94
N VAL A 257 0.85 -8.07 -7.01
CA VAL A 257 1.64 -8.48 -8.17
C VAL A 257 2.89 -7.62 -8.20
N SER A 258 4.05 -8.24 -8.30
CA SER A 258 5.33 -7.57 -8.46
C SER A 258 6.05 -8.07 -9.70
N GLY A 259 6.70 -7.14 -10.39
CA GLY A 259 7.59 -7.43 -11.51
C GLY A 259 8.92 -6.75 -11.24
N SER A 260 10.02 -7.48 -11.36
CA SER A 260 11.36 -6.93 -11.24
C SER A 260 12.26 -7.44 -12.35
N LEU A 261 13.05 -6.54 -12.90
CA LEU A 261 14.10 -6.78 -13.87
C LEU A 261 15.43 -6.62 -13.15
N SER A 262 16.23 -7.69 -13.09
CA SER A 262 17.60 -7.63 -12.58
C SER A 262 18.61 -7.86 -13.69
N LEU A 263 19.65 -7.02 -13.69
CA LEU A 263 20.79 -7.07 -14.57
C LEU A 263 22.02 -7.38 -13.72
N SER A 264 22.59 -8.57 -13.89
CA SER A 264 23.80 -9.00 -13.21
C SER A 264 24.90 -9.24 -14.23
N LEU A 265 26.15 -8.88 -13.90
CA LEU A 265 27.27 -9.05 -14.83
C LEU A 265 27.54 -10.52 -15.16
N GLN A 266 27.39 -11.42 -14.17
CA GLN A 266 27.64 -12.86 -14.34
C GLN A 266 26.39 -13.70 -14.64
N ARG A 267 25.19 -13.25 -14.23
CA ARG A 267 23.93 -13.98 -14.45
C ARG A 267 23.09 -13.42 -15.60
N GLY A 268 23.60 -12.39 -16.28
CA GLY A 268 22.93 -11.70 -17.37
C GLY A 268 21.63 -11.02 -16.94
N VAL A 269 20.56 -11.23 -17.70
CA VAL A 269 19.27 -10.54 -17.52
C VAL A 269 18.22 -11.50 -16.98
N ASN A 270 17.58 -11.14 -15.88
CA ASN A 270 16.55 -11.95 -15.23
C ASN A 270 15.30 -11.11 -14.95
N VAL A 271 14.13 -11.64 -15.36
CA VAL A 271 12.83 -11.05 -15.06
C VAL A 271 12.13 -11.94 -14.05
N LYS A 272 11.79 -11.38 -12.89
CA LYS A 272 11.02 -12.09 -11.86
C LYS A 272 9.63 -11.49 -11.77
N LEU A 273 8.63 -12.28 -12.13
CA LEU A 273 7.22 -11.98 -11.88
C LEU A 273 6.79 -12.70 -10.62
N SER A 274 6.22 -12.00 -9.63
CA SER A 274 5.74 -12.62 -8.40
C SER A 274 4.32 -12.18 -8.08
N ILE A 275 3.49 -13.13 -7.66
CA ILE A 275 2.11 -12.91 -7.23
C ILE A 275 2.01 -13.42 -5.80
N LEU A 276 1.71 -12.50 -4.89
CA LEU A 276 1.38 -12.80 -3.51
C LEU A 276 -0.13 -12.89 -3.42
N ARG A 277 -0.67 -14.02 -2.94
CA ARG A 277 -2.09 -14.19 -2.64
C ARG A 277 -2.23 -14.79 -1.25
N GLY A 278 -2.64 -13.95 -0.28
CA GLY A 278 -2.68 -14.35 1.13
C GLY A 278 -1.30 -14.79 1.63
N ASN A 279 -1.21 -16.04 2.08
CA ASN A 279 0.05 -16.64 2.57
C ASN A 279 0.85 -17.39 1.49
N GLN A 280 0.39 -17.38 0.22
CA GLN A 280 1.06 -18.07 -0.88
C GLN A 280 1.80 -17.08 -1.77
N THR A 281 3.06 -17.39 -2.08
CA THR A 281 3.91 -16.61 -2.99
C THR A 281 4.19 -17.44 -4.24
N TYR A 282 3.62 -17.04 -5.37
CA TYR A 282 3.96 -17.59 -6.66
C TYR A 282 5.05 -16.73 -7.28
N SER A 283 6.22 -17.28 -7.58
CA SER A 283 7.29 -16.55 -8.24
C SER A 283 7.74 -17.28 -9.50
N LEU A 284 7.68 -16.60 -10.63
CA LEU A 284 8.15 -17.05 -11.93
C LEU A 284 9.43 -16.29 -12.30
N PRO A 285 10.63 -16.86 -12.04
CA PRO A 285 11.89 -16.30 -12.51
C PRO A 285 12.15 -16.73 -13.95
N LEU A 286 12.24 -15.76 -14.86
CA LEU A 286 12.53 -15.92 -16.28
C LEU A 286 13.95 -15.42 -16.55
N ARG A 287 14.89 -16.34 -16.77
CA ARG A 287 16.25 -16.00 -17.19
C ARG A 287 16.25 -15.78 -18.70
N LEU A 288 16.53 -14.55 -19.13
CA LEU A 288 16.47 -14.15 -20.54
C LEU A 288 17.81 -14.32 -21.26
N SER A 289 18.92 -14.08 -20.55
CA SER A 289 20.26 -14.20 -21.12
C SER A 289 21.27 -14.50 -20.03
N GLU A 290 22.27 -15.31 -20.35
CA GLU A 290 23.40 -15.62 -19.46
C GLU A 290 24.45 -14.49 -19.45
N GLN A 291 24.48 -13.67 -20.51
CA GLN A 291 25.39 -12.53 -20.64
C GLN A 291 24.62 -11.20 -20.63
N PRO A 292 25.24 -10.10 -20.18
CA PRO A 292 24.59 -8.78 -20.20
C PRO A 292 24.48 -8.27 -21.64
N SER A 293 23.36 -8.60 -22.32
CA SER A 293 23.05 -8.09 -23.65
C SER A 293 22.01 -6.98 -23.60
N LYS A 294 22.27 -5.87 -24.32
CA LYS A 294 21.35 -4.73 -24.42
C LYS A 294 19.99 -5.13 -25.00
N VAL A 295 20.00 -6.09 -25.92
CA VAL A 295 18.79 -6.61 -26.58
C VAL A 295 17.92 -7.39 -25.59
N ALA A 296 18.50 -8.29 -24.78
CA ALA A 296 17.73 -9.01 -23.76
C ALA A 296 17.18 -8.08 -22.68
N LEU A 297 17.92 -7.03 -22.33
CA LEU A 297 17.43 -5.99 -21.42
C LEU A 297 16.22 -5.25 -22.00
N GLY A 298 16.29 -4.89 -23.29
CA GLY A 298 15.20 -4.25 -24.02
C GLY A 298 13.93 -5.10 -23.99
N TYR A 299 13.98 -6.35 -24.46
CA TYR A 299 12.81 -7.22 -24.44
C TYR A 299 12.34 -7.54 -23.01
N GLY A 300 13.25 -7.68 -22.04
CA GLY A 300 12.94 -7.90 -20.64
C GLY A 300 12.21 -6.74 -19.96
N PHE A 301 12.38 -5.51 -20.45
CA PHE A 301 11.64 -4.34 -19.98
C PHE A 301 10.35 -4.15 -20.77
N PHE A 302 10.44 -4.07 -22.10
CA PHE A 302 9.31 -3.68 -22.94
C PHE A 302 8.23 -4.77 -23.01
N VAL A 303 8.60 -6.06 -23.12
CA VAL A 303 7.59 -7.12 -23.30
C VAL A 303 6.68 -7.27 -22.07
N PRO A 304 7.19 -7.38 -20.82
CA PRO A 304 6.32 -7.49 -19.65
C PRO A 304 5.47 -6.24 -19.41
N VAL A 305 6.02 -5.05 -19.69
CA VAL A 305 5.30 -3.77 -19.57
C VAL A 305 4.16 -3.68 -20.59
N LEU A 306 4.44 -3.98 -21.85
CA LEU A 306 3.43 -3.96 -22.92
C LEU A 306 2.37 -5.03 -22.71
N LEU A 307 2.77 -6.23 -22.28
CA LEU A 307 1.84 -7.30 -21.93
C LEU A 307 0.92 -6.89 -20.78
N PHE A 308 1.48 -6.29 -19.72
CA PHE A 308 0.68 -5.81 -18.58
C PHE A 308 -0.26 -4.67 -18.99
N SER A 309 0.20 -3.69 -19.79
CA SER A 309 -0.66 -2.61 -20.27
C SER A 309 -1.78 -3.13 -21.18
N ALA A 310 -1.48 -4.08 -22.07
CA ALA A 310 -2.47 -4.69 -22.97
C ALA A 310 -3.54 -5.45 -22.17
N VAL A 311 -3.13 -6.33 -21.26
CA VAL A 311 -4.07 -7.07 -20.39
C VAL A 311 -4.91 -6.13 -19.55
N ARG A 312 -4.30 -5.07 -18.99
CA ARG A 312 -5.03 -4.10 -18.18
C ARG A 312 -6.06 -3.33 -19.00
N SER A 313 -5.67 -2.75 -20.12
CA SER A 313 -6.54 -1.89 -20.93
C SER A 313 -7.61 -2.68 -21.69
N LEU A 314 -7.27 -3.85 -22.24
CA LEU A 314 -8.19 -4.61 -23.10
C LEU A 314 -9.11 -5.55 -22.32
N VAL A 315 -8.67 -6.07 -21.16
CA VAL A 315 -9.44 -7.08 -20.42
C VAL A 315 -9.93 -6.52 -19.10
N TYR A 316 -9.02 -6.02 -18.27
CA TYR A 316 -9.34 -5.71 -16.88
C TYR A 316 -10.20 -4.45 -16.72
N GLU A 317 -9.80 -3.33 -17.34
CA GLU A 317 -10.56 -2.08 -17.29
C GLU A 317 -11.97 -2.18 -17.87
N PRO A 318 -12.20 -2.77 -19.06
CA PRO A 318 -13.55 -2.92 -19.59
C PRO A 318 -14.37 -3.93 -18.77
N TYR A 319 -13.76 -5.00 -18.27
CA TYR A 319 -14.45 -5.95 -17.38
C TYR A 319 -14.90 -5.26 -16.08
N LEU A 320 -14.01 -4.49 -15.44
CA LEU A 320 -14.32 -3.78 -14.21
C LEU A 320 -15.39 -2.71 -14.45
N LYS A 321 -15.28 -1.91 -15.52
CA LYS A 321 -16.32 -0.95 -15.90
C LYS A 321 -17.68 -1.62 -16.10
N ARG A 322 -17.72 -2.76 -16.79
CA ARG A 322 -18.96 -3.54 -16.98
C ARG A 322 -19.50 -4.09 -15.67
N GLN A 323 -18.64 -4.58 -14.76
CA GLN A 323 -19.07 -5.06 -13.45
C GLN A 323 -19.63 -3.93 -12.59
N LEU A 324 -18.97 -2.77 -12.58
CA LEU A 324 -19.43 -1.59 -11.85
C LEU A 324 -20.76 -1.09 -12.40
N GLN A 325 -20.91 -1.00 -13.73
CA GLN A 325 -22.17 -0.64 -14.37
C GLN A 325 -23.30 -1.61 -14.01
N ARG A 326 -23.04 -2.93 -14.05
CA ARG A 326 -24.04 -3.95 -13.65
C ARG A 326 -24.42 -3.81 -12.17
N ALA A 327 -23.45 -3.63 -11.28
CA ALA A 327 -23.72 -3.42 -9.86
C ALA A 327 -24.54 -2.15 -9.63
N GLN A 328 -24.25 -1.07 -10.35
CA GLN A 328 -25.00 0.19 -10.29
C GLN A 328 -26.45 0.02 -10.77
N VAL A 329 -26.67 -0.65 -11.91
CA VAL A 329 -28.02 -0.91 -12.44
C VAL A 329 -28.82 -1.77 -11.46
N SER A 330 -28.22 -2.83 -10.91
CA SER A 330 -28.88 -3.67 -9.89
C SER A 330 -29.23 -2.88 -8.62
N ARG A 331 -28.31 -2.03 -8.13
CA ARG A 331 -28.55 -1.18 -6.95
C ARG A 331 -29.69 -0.19 -7.18
N ARG A 332 -29.74 0.42 -8.37
CA ARG A 332 -30.84 1.31 -8.77
C ARG A 332 -32.17 0.58 -8.90
N ALA A 333 -32.16 -0.64 -9.43
CA ALA A 333 -33.36 -1.45 -9.54
C ALA A 333 -33.94 -1.78 -8.15
N GLN A 334 -33.09 -2.03 -7.15
CA GLN A 334 -33.50 -2.25 -5.76
C GLN A 334 -34.06 -0.98 -5.12
N LEU A 335 -33.43 0.17 -5.36
CA LEU A 335 -33.80 1.46 -4.74
C LEU A 335 -34.82 2.29 -5.53
N ARG A 336 -35.37 1.75 -6.62
CA ARG A 336 -36.31 2.47 -7.51
C ARG A 336 -37.51 3.08 -6.78
N GLY A 337 -38.02 2.38 -5.76
CA GLY A 337 -39.18 2.83 -4.99
C GLY A 337 -38.88 4.07 -4.15
N GLU A 338 -37.72 4.08 -3.49
CA GLU A 338 -37.30 5.20 -2.65
C GLU A 338 -36.94 6.43 -3.49
N LEU A 339 -36.23 6.23 -4.62
CA LEU A 339 -35.96 7.31 -5.57
C LEU A 339 -37.25 7.93 -6.12
N ALA A 340 -38.26 7.11 -6.42
CA ALA A 340 -39.56 7.59 -6.86
C ALA A 340 -40.29 8.40 -5.76
N ARG A 341 -40.13 8.03 -4.49
CA ARG A 341 -40.69 8.77 -3.34
C ARG A 341 -40.03 10.13 -3.19
N GLN A 342 -38.70 10.18 -3.08
CA GLN A 342 -37.94 11.43 -2.96
C GLN A 342 -38.18 12.37 -4.13
N ARG A 343 -38.26 11.83 -5.35
CA ARG A 343 -38.59 12.61 -6.54
C ARG A 343 -39.98 13.27 -6.45
N ARG A 344 -40.97 12.57 -5.91
CA ARG A 344 -42.32 13.14 -5.70
C ARG A 344 -42.28 14.23 -4.64
N GLU A 345 -41.59 14.02 -3.53
CA GLU A 345 -41.41 15.01 -2.45
C GLU A 345 -40.69 16.27 -2.92
N ALA A 346 -39.65 16.13 -3.75
CA ALA A 346 -38.98 17.25 -4.37
C ALA A 346 -39.91 18.00 -5.35
N MET A 347 -40.67 17.29 -6.19
CA MET A 347 -41.61 17.95 -7.11
C MET A 347 -42.74 18.69 -6.39
N THR A 348 -43.25 18.16 -5.28
CA THR A 348 -44.29 18.85 -4.49
C THR A 348 -43.73 20.09 -3.81
N THR A 349 -42.53 20.02 -3.22
CA THR A 349 -41.86 21.19 -2.63
C THR A 349 -41.54 22.25 -3.68
N GLN A 350 -41.01 21.86 -4.86
CA GLN A 350 -40.83 22.78 -5.98
C GLN A 350 -42.14 23.44 -6.41
N ALA A 351 -43.26 22.70 -6.43
CA ALA A 351 -44.57 23.27 -6.75
C ALA A 351 -45.01 24.35 -5.76
N LEU A 352 -44.76 24.17 -4.46
CA LEU A 352 -45.03 25.16 -3.42
C LEU A 352 -44.13 26.40 -3.56
N MET A 353 -42.88 26.21 -3.97
CA MET A 353 -41.91 27.30 -4.15
C MET A 353 -42.13 28.12 -5.43
N ARG A 354 -42.94 27.66 -6.39
CA ARG A 354 -43.15 28.35 -7.68
C ARG A 354 -43.59 29.80 -7.52
N GLN A 355 -44.47 30.08 -6.57
CA GLN A 355 -44.96 31.45 -6.37
C GLN A 355 -43.87 32.37 -5.82
N ALA A 356 -43.04 31.88 -4.89
CA ALA A 356 -41.91 32.62 -4.35
C ALA A 356 -40.84 32.86 -5.44
N ALA A 357 -40.54 31.82 -6.24
CA ALA A 357 -39.60 31.91 -7.35
C ALA A 357 -40.06 32.91 -8.43
N ALA A 358 -41.37 32.95 -8.75
CA ALA A 358 -41.92 33.92 -9.72
C ALA A 358 -41.78 35.35 -9.20
N ARG A 359 -42.12 35.60 -7.93
CA ARG A 359 -41.96 36.94 -7.32
C ARG A 359 -40.49 37.39 -7.30
N SER A 360 -39.57 36.50 -6.95
CA SER A 360 -38.12 36.77 -6.99
C SER A 360 -37.67 37.06 -8.43
N ARG A 361 -38.12 36.27 -9.40
CA ARG A 361 -37.81 36.48 -10.83
C ARG A 361 -38.26 37.84 -11.32
N ASP A 362 -39.50 38.23 -11.05
CA ASP A 362 -40.07 39.51 -11.50
C ASP A 362 -39.34 40.70 -10.85
N ALA A 363 -38.98 40.59 -9.56
CA ALA A 363 -38.23 41.62 -8.85
C ALA A 363 -36.80 41.79 -9.40
N GLU A 364 -36.11 40.67 -9.66
CA GLU A 364 -34.77 40.69 -10.24
C GLU A 364 -34.80 41.16 -11.71
N GLU A 365 -35.83 40.79 -12.48
CA GLU A 365 -35.97 41.22 -13.88
C GLU A 365 -36.20 42.74 -14.00
N ALA A 366 -36.96 43.34 -13.08
CA ALA A 366 -37.18 44.79 -13.02
C ALA A 366 -35.88 45.57 -12.73
N ILE A 367 -35.01 45.01 -11.88
CA ILE A 367 -33.71 45.60 -11.52
C ILE A 367 -32.62 45.26 -12.56
N GLY A 368 -32.89 44.26 -13.42
CA GLY A 368 -31.89 43.69 -14.33
C GLY A 368 -30.83 42.87 -13.60
N GLY A 369 -31.19 42.27 -12.47
CA GLY A 369 -30.34 41.46 -11.60
C GLY A 369 -30.14 40.03 -12.11
N LEU A 370 -30.06 39.07 -11.18
CA LEU A 370 -29.75 37.67 -11.48
C LEU A 370 -31.03 36.87 -11.76
N VAL A 371 -31.21 36.43 -13.00
CA VAL A 371 -32.35 35.59 -13.41
C VAL A 371 -31.86 34.23 -13.89
N ILE A 372 -32.33 33.16 -13.26
CA ILE A 372 -31.97 31.79 -13.63
C ILE A 372 -32.88 31.34 -14.77
N VAL A 373 -32.27 31.01 -15.91
CA VAL A 373 -32.97 30.56 -17.13
C VAL A 373 -33.21 29.06 -17.06
N ARG A 374 -32.17 28.29 -16.73
CA ARG A 374 -32.24 26.83 -16.61
C ARG A 374 -31.17 26.34 -15.65
N ALA A 375 -31.55 25.48 -14.73
CA ALA A 375 -30.61 24.81 -13.84
C ALA A 375 -30.90 23.32 -13.76
N VAL A 376 -29.87 22.51 -13.98
CA VAL A 376 -29.97 21.05 -13.99
C VAL A 376 -28.96 20.48 -13.01
N TYR A 377 -29.44 19.65 -12.10
CA TYR A 377 -28.65 18.96 -11.09
C TYR A 377 -28.64 17.45 -11.36
N GLY A 378 -27.46 16.83 -11.43
CA GLY A 378 -27.33 15.41 -11.68
C GLY A 378 -26.04 15.03 -12.39
N TYR A 379 -26.10 14.01 -13.23
CA TYR A 379 -24.95 13.59 -14.05
C TYR A 379 -24.82 14.49 -15.28
N VAL A 380 -23.92 15.46 -15.20
CA VAL A 380 -23.58 16.34 -16.33
C VAL A 380 -22.32 15.77 -17.01
N PRO A 381 -22.43 15.10 -18.17
CA PRO A 381 -21.25 14.66 -18.90
C PRO A 381 -20.47 15.88 -19.41
N CYS A 382 -19.13 15.77 -19.48
CA CYS A 382 -18.23 16.83 -19.96
C CYS A 382 -18.35 17.13 -21.48
N THR A 383 -19.41 16.70 -22.16
CA THR A 383 -19.55 16.82 -23.62
C THR A 383 -20.91 17.44 -23.94
N ASP A 384 -20.89 18.60 -24.59
CA ASP A 384 -22.06 19.39 -25.02
C ASP A 384 -22.83 18.75 -26.20
N LEU A 385 -23.08 17.45 -26.13
CA LEU A 385 -23.90 16.75 -27.10
C LEU A 385 -25.28 16.45 -26.49
N GLY A 386 -26.15 17.44 -26.63
CA GLY A 386 -27.51 17.23 -27.13
C GLY A 386 -28.59 16.73 -26.18
N ASP A 387 -28.32 15.85 -25.21
CA ASP A 387 -29.40 15.17 -24.48
C ASP A 387 -29.27 15.30 -22.96
N LEU A 388 -29.81 16.40 -22.42
CA LEU A 388 -29.96 16.68 -20.98
C LEU A 388 -30.96 15.74 -20.26
N SER A 389 -31.46 14.70 -20.95
CA SER A 389 -32.41 13.70 -20.44
C SER A 389 -31.89 12.27 -20.62
N LEU A 390 -30.65 12.00 -20.21
CA LEU A 390 -30.18 10.62 -20.05
C LEU A 390 -31.09 9.93 -19.01
N SER A 391 -31.99 9.08 -19.50
CA SER A 391 -32.90 8.30 -18.67
C SER A 391 -32.38 6.88 -18.62
N ASP A 392 -32.11 6.39 -17.42
CA ASP A 392 -31.70 5.00 -17.18
C ASP A 392 -32.90 4.22 -16.60
N THR A 393 -32.73 2.92 -16.41
CA THR A 393 -33.69 1.95 -15.86
C THR A 393 -34.36 2.39 -14.54
N GLY A 394 -33.78 3.38 -13.82
CA GLY A 394 -34.31 3.98 -12.59
C GLY A 394 -34.94 5.38 -12.73
N GLY A 395 -35.02 5.95 -13.93
CA GLY A 395 -35.55 7.30 -14.19
C GLY A 395 -34.51 8.28 -14.75
N PRO A 396 -34.83 9.59 -14.83
CA PRO A 396 -33.91 10.59 -15.34
C PRO A 396 -32.73 10.79 -14.38
N LEU A 397 -31.52 10.79 -14.94
CA LEU A 397 -30.26 11.04 -14.21
C LEU A 397 -30.09 12.51 -13.78
N ASN A 398 -31.01 13.37 -14.21
CA ASN A 398 -30.96 14.81 -14.07
C ASN A 398 -32.28 15.35 -13.54
N VAL A 399 -32.20 16.37 -12.70
CA VAL A 399 -33.33 17.07 -12.07
C VAL A 399 -33.29 18.52 -12.47
N ASP A 400 -34.44 19.04 -12.89
CA ASP A 400 -34.60 20.48 -13.06
C ASP A 400 -34.72 21.14 -11.68
N VAL A 401 -33.78 22.01 -11.36
CA VAL A 401 -33.68 22.73 -10.10
C VAL A 401 -33.76 24.25 -10.30
N THR A 402 -34.33 24.68 -11.43
CA THR A 402 -34.50 26.10 -11.77
C THR A 402 -35.37 26.84 -10.75
N VAL A 403 -36.50 26.26 -10.37
CA VAL A 403 -37.44 26.85 -9.41
C VAL A 403 -36.84 27.06 -8.01
N PRO A 404 -36.27 26.02 -7.35
CA PRO A 404 -35.72 26.18 -6.01
C PRO A 404 -34.50 27.11 -5.99
N LEU A 405 -33.66 27.10 -7.03
CA LEU A 405 -32.53 28.03 -7.12
C LEU A 405 -32.98 29.48 -7.31
N GLN A 406 -34.01 29.72 -8.12
CA GLN A 406 -34.52 31.09 -8.32
C GLN A 406 -35.08 31.65 -7.01
N ALA A 407 -35.76 30.82 -6.21
CA ALA A 407 -36.26 31.23 -4.90
C ALA A 407 -35.16 31.49 -3.85
N LEU A 408 -33.94 30.96 -4.07
CA LEU A 408 -32.76 31.18 -3.22
C LEU A 408 -31.97 32.43 -3.59
N VAL A 409 -32.29 33.11 -4.69
CA VAL A 409 -31.62 34.36 -5.09
C VAL A 409 -32.02 35.48 -4.12
N GLN A 410 -31.01 36.17 -3.60
CA GLN A 410 -31.17 37.33 -2.71
C GLN A 410 -30.23 38.44 -3.19
N ASP A 411 -30.76 39.65 -3.35
CA ASP A 411 -30.01 40.84 -3.77
C ASP A 411 -29.16 40.62 -5.04
N SER A 412 -29.72 40.02 -6.09
CA SER A 412 -29.02 39.68 -7.33
C SER A 412 -27.78 38.78 -7.19
N HIS A 413 -27.66 38.05 -6.06
CA HIS A 413 -26.58 37.12 -5.78
C HIS A 413 -27.10 35.73 -5.39
N LEU A 414 -26.37 34.69 -5.77
CA LEU A 414 -26.64 33.30 -5.37
C LEU A 414 -25.36 32.66 -4.84
N ARG A 415 -25.40 32.16 -3.59
CA ARG A 415 -24.29 31.46 -2.96
C ARG A 415 -24.75 30.11 -2.45
N LEU A 416 -24.16 29.04 -2.96
CA LEU A 416 -24.32 27.68 -2.44
C LEU A 416 -23.01 27.27 -1.75
N PRO A 417 -23.02 26.96 -0.45
CA PRO A 417 -21.84 26.45 0.23
C PRO A 417 -21.42 25.10 -0.37
N PRO A 418 -20.12 24.74 -0.29
CA PRO A 418 -19.68 23.40 -0.64
C PRO A 418 -20.33 22.38 0.31
N GLY A 419 -20.93 21.32 -0.25
CA GLY A 419 -21.68 20.33 0.52
C GLY A 419 -22.69 19.55 -0.32
N ARG A 420 -23.52 18.72 0.32
CA ARG A 420 -24.56 17.94 -0.35
C ARG A 420 -25.73 18.82 -0.75
N TRP A 421 -25.76 19.23 -2.01
CA TRP A 421 -26.88 20.01 -2.58
C TRP A 421 -28.18 19.20 -2.70
N ALA A 422 -28.11 17.87 -2.68
CA ALA A 422 -29.28 16.98 -2.69
C ALA A 422 -30.21 17.17 -1.48
N ASP A 423 -29.69 17.65 -0.34
CA ASP A 423 -30.45 17.78 0.92
C ASP A 423 -31.17 19.15 1.03
N MET A 424 -31.02 20.02 0.02
CA MET A 424 -31.69 21.32 -0.04
C MET A 424 -33.18 21.16 -0.40
N GLN A 425 -34.00 22.14 -0.01
CA GLN A 425 -35.43 22.12 -0.31
C GLN A 425 -35.69 22.15 -1.83
N GLY A 426 -36.51 21.22 -2.32
CA GLY A 426 -36.78 21.07 -3.75
C GLY A 426 -35.67 20.37 -4.55
N PHE A 427 -34.62 19.90 -3.89
CA PHE A 427 -33.59 19.04 -4.47
C PHE A 427 -33.84 17.58 -4.08
N TYR A 428 -33.35 16.66 -4.91
CA TYR A 428 -33.19 15.25 -4.57
C TYR A 428 -31.98 14.70 -5.32
N ASP A 429 -31.46 13.54 -4.91
CA ASP A 429 -30.36 12.89 -5.62
C ASP A 429 -30.86 11.97 -6.76
N PRO A 430 -30.71 12.34 -8.05
CA PRO A 430 -31.00 11.44 -9.16
C PRO A 430 -29.89 10.40 -9.42
N CYS A 431 -28.70 10.60 -8.84
CA CYS A 431 -27.46 9.94 -9.22
C CYS A 431 -26.80 9.23 -8.04
N LEU A 432 -27.23 8.00 -7.77
CA LEU A 432 -26.56 7.13 -6.80
C LEU A 432 -25.14 6.76 -7.28
N GLY A 433 -24.12 7.41 -6.72
CA GLY A 433 -22.70 7.05 -6.91
C GLY A 433 -22.05 7.54 -8.22
N PHE A 434 -22.71 8.43 -8.97
CA PHE A 434 -22.05 9.17 -10.05
C PHE A 434 -21.57 10.52 -9.55
N LEU A 435 -20.54 11.08 -10.21
CA LEU A 435 -20.16 12.47 -9.97
C LEU A 435 -21.33 13.37 -10.33
N ARG A 436 -21.77 14.14 -9.35
CA ARG A 436 -22.88 15.08 -9.49
C ARG A 436 -22.33 16.45 -9.82
N GLY A 437 -22.96 17.08 -10.79
CA GLY A 437 -22.69 18.45 -11.20
C GLY A 437 -23.98 19.24 -11.21
N LEU A 438 -23.84 20.55 -11.01
CA LEU A 438 -24.90 21.53 -11.21
C LEU A 438 -24.51 22.38 -12.42
N ARG A 439 -25.33 22.32 -13.47
CA ARG A 439 -25.20 23.16 -14.66
C ARG A 439 -26.27 24.24 -14.61
N ILE A 440 -25.87 25.50 -14.65
CA ILE A 440 -26.76 26.66 -14.56
C ILE A 440 -26.52 27.58 -15.74
N LEU A 441 -27.61 27.92 -16.42
CA LEU A 441 -27.75 28.99 -17.38
C LEU A 441 -28.52 30.12 -16.71
N TYR A 442 -27.91 31.29 -16.62
CA TYR A 442 -28.50 32.46 -15.99
C TYR A 442 -28.21 33.72 -16.78
N ASP A 443 -29.09 34.71 -16.68
CA ASP A 443 -28.91 36.03 -17.22
C ASP A 443 -28.58 36.99 -16.08
N PHE A 444 -27.57 37.83 -16.28
CA PHE A 444 -27.22 38.93 -15.36
C PHE A 444 -27.07 40.20 -16.19
N HIS A 445 -27.82 41.26 -15.87
CA HIS A 445 -27.92 42.46 -16.70
C HIS A 445 -28.24 42.18 -18.18
N ARG A 446 -29.14 41.21 -18.44
CA ARG A 446 -29.53 40.75 -19.79
C ARG A 446 -28.40 40.11 -20.61
N VAL A 447 -27.31 39.72 -19.96
CA VAL A 447 -26.20 38.98 -20.59
C VAL A 447 -26.25 37.52 -20.12
N PRO A 448 -26.26 36.54 -21.04
CA PRO A 448 -26.30 35.13 -20.68
C PRO A 448 -24.96 34.63 -20.17
N HIS A 449 -25.02 33.79 -19.15
CA HIS A 449 -23.88 33.16 -18.50
C HIS A 449 -24.16 31.67 -18.28
N GLU A 450 -23.11 30.85 -18.42
CA GLU A 450 -23.15 29.41 -18.20
C GLU A 450 -22.08 29.00 -17.21
N VAL A 451 -22.45 28.13 -16.28
CA VAL A 451 -21.51 27.53 -15.33
C VAL A 451 -21.87 26.09 -15.05
N THR A 452 -20.85 25.22 -15.01
CA THR A 452 -20.95 23.84 -14.53
C THR A 452 -20.02 23.68 -13.35
N VAL A 453 -20.56 23.34 -12.18
CA VAL A 453 -19.81 23.25 -10.92
C VAL A 453 -20.05 21.91 -10.22
N SER A 454 -19.01 21.41 -9.55
CA SER A 454 -19.10 20.23 -8.68
C SER A 454 -19.49 20.63 -7.25
N GLU A 455 -20.18 19.75 -6.52
CA GLU A 455 -20.61 19.99 -5.13
C GLU A 455 -19.49 20.43 -4.17
N LYS A 456 -18.23 20.08 -4.47
CA LYS A 456 -17.06 20.33 -3.62
C LYS A 456 -16.55 21.77 -3.67
N GLU A 457 -16.74 22.45 -4.80
CA GLU A 457 -16.15 23.77 -5.02
C GLU A 457 -17.04 24.89 -4.45
N GLY A 458 -18.30 24.58 -4.16
CA GLY A 458 -19.31 25.60 -3.84
C GLY A 458 -19.65 26.44 -5.06
N LEU A 459 -20.74 27.19 -4.99
CA LEU A 459 -21.16 28.05 -6.10
C LEU A 459 -21.35 29.48 -5.62
N ALA A 460 -20.76 30.44 -6.33
CA ALA A 460 -21.05 31.87 -6.14
C ALA A 460 -21.30 32.51 -7.51
N ILE A 461 -22.49 33.08 -7.70
CA ILE A 461 -22.94 33.73 -8.93
C ILE A 461 -23.45 35.14 -8.56
N PRO A 462 -23.22 36.18 -9.38
CA PRO A 462 -22.63 36.18 -10.73
C PRO A 462 -21.10 36.33 -10.74
N MET A 463 -20.45 35.77 -11.77
CA MET A 463 -19.02 35.96 -12.04
C MET A 463 -18.77 36.26 -13.52
N THR A 464 -17.89 37.23 -13.81
CA THR A 464 -17.55 37.65 -15.18
C THR A 464 -16.99 36.52 -16.04
N LYS A 465 -16.37 35.50 -15.43
CA LYS A 465 -15.78 34.33 -16.12
C LYS A 465 -16.82 33.42 -16.76
N HIS A 466 -18.08 33.50 -16.35
CA HIS A 466 -19.15 32.62 -16.81
C HIS A 466 -19.89 33.18 -18.03
N ARG A 467 -19.47 34.35 -18.54
CA ARG A 467 -20.16 35.05 -19.64
C ARG A 467 -20.08 34.24 -20.92
N ILE A 468 -21.23 34.02 -21.55
CA ILE A 468 -21.31 33.42 -22.89
C ILE A 468 -21.26 34.57 -23.89
N GLU A 469 -20.22 34.61 -24.72
CA GLU A 469 -20.24 35.47 -25.91
C GLU A 469 -21.05 34.75 -26.99
N ARG A 470 -22.23 35.29 -27.32
CA ARG A 470 -22.93 34.87 -28.54
C ARG A 470 -22.12 35.40 -29.72
N ILE A 471 -21.58 34.49 -30.52
CA ILE A 471 -20.98 34.76 -31.85
C ILE A 471 -22.08 35.19 -32.82
#